data_AF-A0A9E5IBG7-F1
#
_entry.id   AF-A0A9E5IBG7-F1
#
_cell.length_a   1.000
_cell.length_b   1.000
_cell.length_c   1.000
_cell.angle_alpha   90.00
_cell.angle_beta   90.00
_cell.angle_gamma   90.00
#
_symmetry.space_group_name_H-M   'P 1'
#
loop_
_entity.id
_entity.type
_entity.pdbx_description
1 polymer ?
#
loop_
_entity_poly.entity_id
_entity_poly.type
_entity_poly.pdbx_seq_one_letter_code
_entity_poly.pdbx_strand_id
1 'polypeptide(L)'
;MERKPSWLRAKIPGGPEYLKVRNLVKENRLNTVCESAHCPNLGECWNRGTATIMILGDTCTRSCRFCAIATGKPGEVDWGEPARVADAVRIMGLKHAVITSVARDDLADGGAEIWARTVRAGSP
;
A
#
# COMPACT_ATOMS: atom_id res chain seq x y z
N MET A 1 -21.60 18.22 -2.73
CA MET A 1 -21.28 16.80 -2.52
C MET A 1 -22.57 16.02 -2.70
N GLU A 2 -22.68 15.23 -3.76
CA GLU A 2 -23.88 14.41 -4.02
C GLU A 2 -23.94 13.25 -3.03
N ARG A 3 -25.15 12.94 -2.54
CA ARG A 3 -25.34 11.84 -1.59
C ARG A 3 -25.11 10.52 -2.30
N LYS A 4 -24.23 9.68 -1.75
CA LYS A 4 -23.99 8.34 -2.29
C LYS A 4 -25.30 7.51 -2.30
N PRO A 5 -25.54 6.69 -3.34
CA PRO A 5 -26.70 5.81 -3.40
C PRO A 5 -26.81 4.88 -2.19
N SER A 6 -28.03 4.46 -1.84
CA SER A 6 -28.30 3.65 -0.65
C SER A 6 -27.59 2.30 -0.63
N TRP A 7 -27.29 1.73 -1.80
CA TRP A 7 -26.57 0.47 -1.97
C TRP A 7 -25.05 0.60 -1.82
N LEU A 8 -24.49 1.81 -1.92
CA LEU A 8 -23.04 2.05 -1.84
C LEU A 8 -22.63 2.33 -0.38
N ARG A 9 -22.55 1.27 0.42
CA ARG A 9 -22.14 1.33 1.84
C ARG A 9 -20.94 0.42 2.10
N ALA A 10 -19.97 0.93 2.85
CA ALA A 10 -18.84 0.16 3.32
C ALA A 10 -19.14 -0.45 4.69
N LYS A 11 -18.60 -1.64 4.96
CA LYS A 11 -18.62 -2.23 6.31
C LYS A 11 -17.51 -1.58 7.13
N ILE A 12 -17.75 -1.39 8.43
CA ILE A 12 -16.72 -0.89 9.34
C ILE A 12 -15.63 -1.97 9.45
N PRO A 13 -14.36 -1.65 9.15
CA PRO A 13 -13.28 -2.61 9.26
C PRO A 13 -13.07 -3.02 10.72
N GLY A 14 -12.87 -4.32 10.95
CA GLY A 14 -12.71 -4.88 12.29
C GLY A 14 -12.36 -6.37 12.25
N GLY A 15 -12.00 -6.90 13.41
CA GLY A 15 -11.62 -8.30 13.62
C GLY A 15 -10.13 -8.50 13.96
N PRO A 16 -9.75 -9.68 14.47
CA PRO A 16 -8.38 -9.98 14.87
C PRO A 16 -7.37 -9.89 13.71
N GLU A 17 -7.72 -10.43 12.53
CA GLU A 17 -6.84 -10.42 11.36
C GLU A 17 -6.63 -9.00 10.82
N TYR A 18 -7.69 -8.19 10.75
CA TYR A 18 -7.57 -6.76 10.45
C TYR A 18 -6.57 -6.05 11.38
N LEU A 19 -6.71 -6.21 12.70
CA LEU A 19 -5.82 -5.56 13.68
C LEU A 19 -4.38 -6.05 13.55
N LYS A 20 -4.19 -7.35 13.31
CA LYS A 20 -2.88 -7.95 13.07
C LYS A 20 -2.21 -7.33 11.86
N VAL A 21 -2.89 -7.28 10.71
CA VAL A 21 -2.34 -6.66 9.50
C VAL A 21 -2.04 -5.18 9.72
N ARG A 22 -2.95 -4.44 10.38
CA ARG A 22 -2.74 -3.02 10.69
C ARG A 22 -1.48 -2.77 11.50
N ASN A 23 -1.26 -3.56 12.55
CA ASN A 23 -0.09 -3.42 13.41
C ASN A 23 1.19 -3.74 12.62
N LEU A 24 1.16 -4.79 11.80
CA LEU A 24 2.31 -5.18 10.98
C LEU A 24 2.69 -4.12 9.95
N VAL A 25 1.72 -3.52 9.27
CA VAL A 25 1.97 -2.40 8.34
C VAL A 25 2.65 -1.24 9.06
N LYS A 26 2.14 -0.87 10.25
CA LYS A 26 2.67 0.22 11.07
C LYS A 26 4.08 -0.07 11.60
N GLU A 27 4.30 -1.26 12.16
CA GLU A 27 5.58 -1.70 12.73
C GLU A 27 6.69 -1.77 11.68
N ASN A 28 6.36 -2.22 10.46
CA ASN A 28 7.31 -2.33 9.35
C ASN A 28 7.48 -1.04 8.54
N ARG A 29 6.83 0.06 8.96
CA ARG A 29 6.85 1.37 8.29
C ARG A 29 6.51 1.27 6.80
N LEU A 30 5.45 0.52 6.50
CA LEU A 30 4.96 0.33 5.14
C LEU A 30 3.76 1.22 4.86
N ASN A 31 3.58 1.57 3.59
CA ASN A 31 2.37 2.22 3.11
C ASN A 31 1.48 1.20 2.41
N THR A 32 0.17 1.35 2.54
CA THR A 32 -0.80 0.57 1.76
C THR A 32 -1.73 1.52 1.02
N VAL A 33 -2.02 1.21 -0.24
CA VAL A 33 -3.06 1.97 -0.97
C VAL A 33 -4.42 1.77 -0.30
N CYS A 34 -4.61 0.64 0.40
CA CYS A 34 -5.81 0.35 1.16
C CYS A 34 -6.13 1.47 2.16
N GLU A 35 -5.12 1.93 2.91
CA GLU A 35 -5.25 3.02 3.87
C GLU A 35 -5.19 4.38 3.19
N SER A 36 -4.16 4.64 2.38
CA SER A 36 -3.95 5.96 1.76
C SER A 36 -5.10 6.38 0.84
N ALA A 37 -5.75 5.44 0.16
CA ALA A 37 -6.91 5.71 -0.71
C ALA A 37 -8.27 5.54 -0.02
N HIS A 38 -8.32 5.30 1.29
CA HIS A 38 -9.56 5.12 2.06
C HIS A 38 -10.47 4.01 1.47
N CYS A 39 -9.86 2.86 1.15
CA CYS A 39 -10.54 1.78 0.44
C CYS A 39 -11.71 1.21 1.27
N PRO A 40 -12.94 1.17 0.73
CA PRO A 40 -14.11 0.64 1.47
C PRO A 40 -14.02 -0.87 1.73
N ASN A 41 -13.10 -1.58 1.06
CA ASN A 41 -12.91 -3.03 1.16
C ASN A 41 -11.77 -3.43 2.09
N LEU A 42 -11.10 -2.47 2.74
CA LEU A 42 -9.89 -2.70 3.54
C LEU A 42 -10.06 -3.81 4.60
N GLY A 43 -11.19 -3.81 5.34
CA GLY A 43 -11.47 -4.85 6.32
C GLY A 43 -11.69 -6.24 5.70
N GLU A 44 -12.34 -6.31 4.54
CA GLU A 44 -12.58 -7.58 3.84
C GLU A 44 -11.28 -8.16 3.28
N CYS A 45 -10.49 -7.35 2.58
CA CYS A 45 -9.22 -7.77 1.99
C CYS A 45 -8.26 -8.31 3.06
N TRP A 46 -8.07 -7.56 4.14
CA TRP A 46 -7.11 -7.94 5.17
C TRP A 46 -7.53 -9.20 5.93
N ASN A 47 -8.84 -9.36 6.20
CA ASN A 47 -9.36 -10.60 6.80
C ASN A 47 -9.22 -11.83 5.89
N ARG A 48 -9.07 -11.64 4.57
CA ARG A 48 -8.79 -12.73 3.60
C ARG A 48 -7.30 -13.02 3.42
N GLY A 49 -6.42 -12.34 4.16
CA GLY A 49 -4.97 -12.51 4.02
C GLY A 49 -4.44 -11.95 2.70
N THR A 50 -4.96 -10.80 2.24
CA THR A 50 -4.41 -10.05 1.11
C THR A 50 -4.28 -8.57 1.46
N ALA A 51 -3.25 -7.93 0.93
CA ALA A 51 -3.01 -6.50 1.07
C ALA A 51 -2.35 -5.97 -0.20
N THR A 52 -2.55 -4.67 -0.45
CA THR A 52 -1.88 -3.95 -1.52
C THR A 52 -0.89 -2.98 -0.92
N ILE A 53 0.39 -3.35 -0.99
CA ILE A 53 1.49 -2.57 -0.45
C ILE A 53 1.88 -1.51 -1.48
N MET A 54 2.04 -0.28 -1.02
CA MET A 54 2.45 0.86 -1.83
C MET A 54 3.90 1.22 -1.49
N ILE A 55 4.80 1.02 -2.44
CA ILE A 55 6.23 1.32 -2.32
C ILE A 55 6.53 2.74 -2.80
N LEU A 56 7.75 3.22 -2.53
CA LEU A 56 8.26 4.55 -2.89
C LEU A 56 7.58 5.71 -2.15
N GLY A 57 6.94 5.42 -1.01
CA GLY A 57 6.29 6.41 -0.14
C GLY A 57 4.79 6.58 -0.39
N ASP A 58 4.22 7.63 0.19
CA ASP A 58 2.78 7.97 0.17
C ASP A 58 2.48 9.29 -0.56
N THR A 59 3.50 9.93 -1.13
CA THR A 59 3.42 11.22 -1.81
C THR A 59 3.83 11.04 -3.28
N CYS A 60 2.92 11.37 -4.18
CA CYS A 60 3.08 11.23 -5.62
C CYS A 60 3.52 12.53 -6.28
N THR A 61 4.41 12.44 -7.27
CA THR A 61 4.81 13.57 -8.11
C THR A 61 3.71 14.02 -9.09
N ARG A 62 2.65 13.21 -9.26
CA ARG A 62 1.53 13.47 -10.18
C ARG A 62 0.21 13.71 -9.43
N SER A 63 -0.67 14.51 -10.03
CA SER A 63 -1.97 14.94 -9.48
C SER A 63 -3.16 14.42 -10.28
N CYS A 64 -3.31 13.10 -10.35
CA CYS A 64 -4.46 12.47 -11.02
C CYS A 64 -5.78 12.89 -10.36
N ARG A 65 -6.73 13.44 -11.12
CA ARG A 65 -7.99 14.03 -10.60
C ARG A 65 -8.85 13.11 -9.73
N PHE A 66 -8.72 11.79 -9.90
CA PHE A 66 -9.49 10.78 -9.16
C PHE A 66 -8.71 10.18 -7.97
N CYS A 67 -7.40 10.43 -7.89
CA CYS A 67 -6.53 9.76 -6.94
C CYS A 67 -6.52 10.49 -5.60
N ALA A 68 -6.67 9.74 -4.51
CA ALA A 68 -6.68 10.29 -3.15
C ALA A 68 -5.29 10.35 -2.50
N ILE A 69 -4.26 9.85 -3.19
CA ILE A 69 -2.87 9.88 -2.70
C ILE A 69 -2.36 11.32 -2.71
N ALA A 70 -1.59 11.69 -1.68
CA ALA A 70 -1.04 13.03 -1.56
C ALA A 70 -0.18 13.38 -2.78
N THR A 71 -0.32 14.60 -3.31
CA THR A 71 0.57 15.12 -4.34
C THR A 71 1.62 16.02 -3.70
N GLY A 72 2.89 15.86 -4.07
CA GLY A 72 3.96 16.70 -3.56
C GLY A 72 5.35 16.24 -3.98
N LYS A 73 6.38 16.81 -3.36
CA LYS A 73 7.76 16.35 -3.50
C LYS A 73 7.96 15.13 -2.59
N PRO A 74 8.25 13.93 -3.13
CA PRO A 74 8.51 12.76 -2.30
C PRO A 74 9.77 12.92 -1.44
N GLY A 75 9.88 12.12 -0.39
CA GLY A 75 11.09 12.00 0.42
C GLY A 75 12.20 11.23 -0.30
N GLU A 76 13.31 11.03 0.42
CA GLU A 76 14.42 10.19 -0.06
C GLU A 76 13.97 8.75 -0.32
N VAL A 77 14.65 8.08 -1.25
CA VAL A 77 14.40 6.67 -1.55
C VAL A 77 14.91 5.82 -0.39
N ASP A 78 14.02 5.03 0.18
CA ASP A 78 14.38 4.03 1.19
C ASP A 78 14.80 2.73 0.50
N TRP A 79 16.11 2.54 0.35
CA TRP A 79 16.68 1.34 -0.26
C TRP A 79 16.46 0.05 0.54
N GLY A 80 16.05 0.15 1.81
CA GLY A 80 15.69 -0.98 2.66
C GLY A 80 14.21 -1.37 2.55
N GLU A 81 13.38 -0.58 1.88
CA GLU A 81 11.95 -0.85 1.68
C GLU A 81 11.69 -2.23 1.06
N PRO A 82 12.38 -2.68 -0.01
CA PRO A 82 12.16 -4.00 -0.60
C PRO A 82 12.25 -5.18 0.39
N ALA A 83 13.22 -5.14 1.30
CA ALA A 83 13.40 -6.19 2.30
C ALA A 83 12.26 -6.18 3.33
N ARG A 84 11.86 -4.99 3.80
CA ARG A 84 10.73 -4.86 4.73
C ARG A 84 9.41 -5.29 4.11
N VAL A 85 9.22 -5.05 2.81
CA VAL A 85 8.04 -5.54 2.07
C VAL A 85 8.02 -7.07 2.08
N ALA A 86 9.13 -7.73 1.75
CA ALA A 86 9.23 -9.19 1.77
C ALA A 86 8.97 -9.77 3.16
N ASP A 87 9.56 -9.18 4.20
CA ASP A 87 9.33 -9.56 5.58
C ASP A 87 7.87 -9.39 6.00
N ALA A 88 7.24 -8.27 5.65
CA ALA A 88 5.84 -8.04 5.96
C ALA A 88 4.93 -9.05 5.27
N VAL A 89 5.14 -9.34 3.97
CA VAL A 89 4.37 -10.37 3.25
C VAL A 89 4.46 -11.73 3.96
N ARG A 90 5.67 -12.11 4.40
CA ARG A 90 5.92 -13.34 5.14
C ARG A 90 5.27 -13.35 6.53
N ILE A 91 5.47 -12.31 7.33
CA ILE A 91 4.95 -12.21 8.71
C ILE A 91 3.42 -12.12 8.72
N MET A 92 2.84 -11.39 7.75
CA MET A 92 1.40 -11.29 7.57
C MET A 92 0.79 -12.61 7.08
N GLY A 93 1.60 -13.54 6.56
CA GLY A 93 1.13 -14.81 5.99
C GLY A 93 0.20 -14.59 4.80
N LEU A 94 0.46 -13.55 3.99
CA LEU A 94 -0.39 -13.22 2.85
C LEU A 94 -0.36 -14.35 1.82
N LYS A 95 -1.53 -14.78 1.38
CA LYS A 95 -1.65 -15.76 0.28
C LYS A 95 -1.45 -15.09 -1.08
N HIS A 96 -1.74 -13.80 -1.14
CA HIS A 96 -1.62 -12.99 -2.34
C HIS A 96 -1.28 -11.55 -1.96
N ALA A 97 -0.14 -11.07 -2.43
CA ALA A 97 0.32 -9.70 -2.24
C ALA A 97 0.25 -8.96 -3.58
N VAL A 98 -0.29 -7.74 -3.55
CA VAL A 98 -0.22 -6.81 -4.68
C VAL A 98 0.75 -5.70 -4.32
N ILE A 99 1.68 -5.39 -5.23
CA ILE A 99 2.61 -4.28 -5.09
C ILE A 99 2.19 -3.17 -6.07
N THR A 100 2.12 -1.95 -5.57
CA THR A 100 1.87 -0.72 -6.35
C THR A 100 2.83 0.37 -5.88
N SER A 101 2.91 1.50 -6.57
CA SER A 101 3.73 2.64 -6.15
C SER A 101 3.10 3.97 -6.48
N VAL A 102 3.61 5.03 -5.85
CA VAL A 102 3.47 6.39 -6.35
C VAL A 102 4.37 6.62 -7.58
N ALA A 103 4.09 7.68 -8.35
CA ALA A 103 5.00 8.13 -9.40
C ALA A 103 6.19 8.88 -8.78
N ARG A 104 7.40 8.52 -9.21
CA ARG A 104 8.67 9.11 -8.79
C ARG A 104 9.38 9.79 -9.96
N ASP A 105 8.70 10.76 -10.58
CA ASP A 105 9.27 11.54 -11.69
C ASP A 105 10.53 12.35 -11.26
N ASP A 106 10.82 12.42 -9.96
CA ASP A 106 12.04 13.00 -9.38
C ASP A 106 13.28 12.10 -9.47
N LEU A 107 13.11 10.80 -9.76
CA LEU A 107 14.20 9.83 -9.91
C LEU A 107 14.53 9.61 -11.38
N ALA A 108 15.81 9.42 -11.70
CA ALA A 108 16.27 9.20 -13.08
C ALA A 108 15.67 7.95 -13.73
N ASP A 109 15.40 6.90 -12.94
CA ASP A 109 14.79 5.64 -13.39
C ASP A 109 13.29 5.55 -13.06
N GLY A 110 12.69 6.61 -12.51
CA GLY A 110 11.30 6.61 -12.07
C GLY A 110 10.99 5.64 -10.90
N GLY A 111 12.01 5.10 -10.22
CA GLY A 111 11.86 4.09 -9.16
C GLY A 111 11.85 2.63 -9.66
N ALA A 112 12.19 2.39 -10.93
CA ALA A 112 12.24 1.06 -11.53
C ALA A 112 13.12 0.06 -10.75
N GLU A 113 14.24 0.51 -10.18
CA GLU A 113 15.11 -0.35 -9.41
C GLU A 113 14.45 -0.86 -8.12
N ILE A 114 13.74 0.00 -7.40
CA ILE A 114 13.02 -0.38 -6.17
C ILE A 114 11.91 -1.40 -6.47
N TRP A 115 11.18 -1.20 -7.57
CA TRP A 115 10.22 -2.18 -8.07
C TRP A 115 10.87 -3.56 -8.29
N ALA A 116 11.95 -3.61 -9.06
CA ALA A 116 12.63 -4.86 -9.38
C ALA A 116 13.22 -5.54 -8.14
N ARG A 117 13.78 -4.77 -7.20
CA ARG A 117 14.29 -5.29 -5.92
C ARG A 117 13.14 -5.85 -5.06
N THR A 118 11.99 -5.20 -5.02
CA THR A 118 10.82 -5.63 -4.23
C THR A 118 10.26 -6.95 -4.72
N VAL A 119 10.08 -7.11 -6.04
CA VAL A 119 9.60 -8.36 -6.63
C VAL A 119 10.59 -9.51 -6.38
N ARG A 120 11.90 -9.25 -6.53
CA ARG A 120 12.94 -10.26 -6.28
C ARG A 120 13.04 -10.66 -4.81
N ALA A 121 12.93 -9.72 -3.88
CA ALA A 121 12.98 -10.00 -2.45
C ALA A 121 11.76 -10.81 -1.97
N GLY A 122 10.59 -10.60 -2.58
CA GLY A 122 9.36 -11.34 -2.27
C GLY A 122 9.21 -12.67 -3.00
N SER A 123 10.12 -13.01 -3.91
CA SER A 123 10.12 -14.30 -4.61
C SER A 123 10.93 -15.32 -3.79
N PRO A 124 10.39 -16.51 -3.49
CA PRO A 124 11.15 -17.58 -2.85
C PRO A 124 12.30 -18.08 -3.73
#